data_AF-A0A967WPD4-F1
#
_entry.id   AF-A0A967WPD4-F1
#
_cell.length_a   1.000
_cell.length_b   1.000
_cell.length_c   1.000
_cell.angle_alpha   90.00
_cell.angle_beta   90.00
_cell.angle_gamma   90.00
#
_symmetry.space_group_name_H-M   'P 1'
#
loop_
_entity.id
_entity.type
_entity.pdbx_description
1 polymer ?
#
loop_
_entity_poly.entity_id
_entity_poly.type
_entity_poly.pdbx_seq_one_letter_code
_entity_poly.pdbx_strand_id
1 'polypeptide(L)'
;MAEREQLEQAIAQLEAQRAALGDAVVDLSIATLQEQLAALEPTVPSEQRKLVTMLCADVSGFTPMSETMDAEEVSDLMNALWQQLDAAIVEHGGRIDKHLGDCVVALWG
;
A
#
# COMPACT_ATOMS: atom_id res chain seq x y z
N MET A 1 15.39 -0.92 8.94
CA MET A 1 16.48 -1.70 8.33
C MET A 1 17.60 -1.98 9.31
N ALA A 2 18.20 -0.97 9.97
CA ALA A 2 19.27 -1.19 10.95
C ALA A 2 18.88 -2.11 12.13
N GLU A 3 17.67 -1.97 12.67
CA GLU A 3 17.18 -2.79 13.80
C GLU A 3 16.99 -4.27 13.43
N ARG A 4 16.48 -4.54 12.23
CA ARG A 4 16.36 -5.89 11.67
C ARG A 4 17.74 -6.56 11.53
N GLU A 5 18.69 -5.84 10.95
CA GLU A 5 20.05 -6.34 10.73
C GLU A 5 20.74 -6.65 12.07
N GLN A 6 20.49 -5.84 13.11
CA GLN A 6 20.99 -6.09 14.46
C GLN A 6 20.42 -7.39 15.06
N LEU A 7 19.13 -7.67 14.89
CA LEU A 7 18.50 -8.90 15.38
C LEU A 7 19.03 -10.14 14.64
N GLU A 8 19.18 -10.07 13.31
CA GLU A 8 19.77 -11.14 12.51
C GLU A 8 21.22 -11.44 12.93
N GLN A 9 22.01 -10.40 13.18
CA GLN A 9 23.38 -10.53 13.70
C GLN A 9 23.40 -11.13 15.11
N ALA A 10 22.48 -10.75 16.00
CA ALA A 10 22.38 -11.30 17.35
C ALA A 10 22.02 -12.80 17.33
N ILE A 11 21.11 -13.23 16.46
CA ILE A 11 20.76 -14.64 16.26
C ILE A 11 22.00 -15.43 15.78
N ALA A 12 22.73 -14.90 14.80
CA ALA A 12 23.95 -15.55 14.29
C ALA A 12 25.04 -15.69 15.37
N GLN A 13 25.19 -14.69 16.24
CA GLN A 13 26.13 -14.74 17.35
C GLN A 13 25.73 -15.78 18.40
N LEU A 14 24.44 -15.90 18.73
CA LEU A 14 23.94 -16.92 19.66
C LEU A 14 24.15 -18.33 19.12
N GLU A 15 23.90 -18.56 17.82
CA GLU A 15 24.19 -19.85 17.17
C GLU A 15 25.68 -20.18 17.21
N ALA A 16 26.55 -19.19 16.94
CA ALA A 16 28.00 -19.39 17.03
C ALA A 16 28.48 -19.75 18.46
N GLN A 17 27.75 -19.32 19.49
CA GLN A 17 28.04 -19.60 20.89
C GLN A 17 27.28 -20.81 21.45
N ARG A 18 26.57 -21.58 20.61
CA ARG A 18 25.76 -22.74 21.03
C ARG A 18 26.54 -23.76 21.85
N ALA A 19 27.80 -24.04 21.47
CA ALA A 19 28.67 -24.96 22.21
C ALA A 19 29.01 -24.50 23.65
N ALA A 20 29.01 -23.18 23.91
CA ALA A 20 29.32 -22.60 25.21
C ALA A 20 28.06 -22.38 26.07
N LEU A 21 26.92 -22.07 25.44
CA LEU A 21 25.67 -21.71 26.12
C LEU A 21 24.70 -22.89 26.29
N GLY A 22 24.82 -23.92 25.46
CA GLY A 22 23.95 -25.09 25.45
C GLY A 22 22.61 -24.88 24.73
N ASP A 23 22.09 -25.97 24.15
CA ASP A 23 20.95 -25.93 23.23
C ASP A 23 19.70 -25.26 23.83
N ALA A 24 19.31 -25.61 25.05
CA ALA A 24 18.09 -25.10 25.68
C ALA A 24 18.08 -23.57 25.85
N VAL A 25 19.23 -22.97 26.13
CA VAL A 25 19.36 -21.51 26.32
C VAL A 25 19.37 -20.80 24.96
N VAL A 26 20.08 -21.37 24.00
CA VAL A 26 20.16 -20.85 22.63
C VAL A 26 18.79 -20.88 21.96
N ASP A 27 18.07 -22.00 22.05
CA ASP A 27 16.76 -22.16 21.41
C ASP A 27 15.72 -21.16 21.96
N LEU A 28 15.67 -20.96 23.29
CA LEU A 28 14.76 -19.98 23.90
C LEU A 28 15.09 -18.54 23.48
N SER A 29 16.37 -18.21 23.43
CA SER A 29 16.84 -16.86 23.08
C SER A 29 16.58 -16.56 21.61
N ILE A 30 16.86 -17.51 20.73
CA ILE A 30 16.59 -17.39 19.29
C ILE A 30 15.09 -17.29 19.03
N ALA A 31 14.25 -18.09 19.69
CA ALA A 31 12.80 -17.99 19.55
C ALA A 31 12.29 -16.58 19.89
N THR A 32 12.80 -15.98 20.97
CA THR A 32 12.44 -14.61 21.38
C THR A 32 12.88 -13.56 20.35
N LEU A 33 14.08 -13.70 19.79
CA LEU A 33 14.60 -12.79 18.76
C LEU A 33 13.87 -12.95 17.42
N GLN A 34 13.45 -14.18 17.08
CA GLN A 34 12.64 -14.47 15.90
C GLN A 34 11.24 -13.84 16.01
N GLU A 35 10.61 -13.85 17.19
CA GLU A 35 9.35 -13.14 17.41
C GLU A 35 9.49 -11.63 17.22
N GLN A 36 10.57 -11.03 17.74
CA GLN A 36 10.86 -9.61 17.52
C GLN A 36 11.11 -9.30 16.04
N LEU A 37 11.83 -10.18 15.34
CA LEU A 37 12.08 -10.05 13.91
C LEU A 37 10.77 -10.13 13.11
N ALA A 38 9.87 -11.05 13.44
CA ALA A 38 8.55 -11.18 12.82
C ALA A 38 7.65 -9.96 13.07
N ALA A 39 7.75 -9.33 14.25
CA ALA A 39 7.03 -8.09 14.55
C ALA A 39 7.53 -6.88 13.74
N LEU A 40 8.78 -6.92 13.26
CA LEU A 40 9.35 -5.92 12.35
C LEU A 40 9.07 -6.21 10.88
N GLU A 41 8.60 -7.41 10.54
CA GLU A 41 8.14 -7.68 9.19
C GLU A 41 6.91 -6.81 8.91
N PRO A 42 6.88 -6.10 7.76
CA PRO A 42 5.65 -5.44 7.36
C PRO A 42 4.57 -6.52 7.29
N THR A 43 3.51 -6.37 8.08
CA THR A 43 2.30 -7.18 7.94
C THR A 43 1.79 -6.94 6.53
N VAL A 44 2.16 -7.80 5.60
CA VAL A 44 1.57 -7.84 4.27
C VAL A 44 0.11 -8.21 4.53
N PRO A 45 -0.86 -7.31 4.29
CA PRO A 45 -2.26 -7.66 4.46
C PRO A 45 -2.49 -8.92 3.63
N SER A 46 -3.06 -9.96 4.23
CA SER A 46 -3.36 -11.20 3.51
C SER A 46 -4.11 -10.83 2.23
N GLU A 47 -3.61 -11.21 1.06
CA GLU A 47 -4.30 -10.94 -0.20
C GLU A 47 -5.68 -11.60 -0.16
N GLN A 48 -6.73 -10.80 -0.01
CA GLN A 48 -8.10 -11.28 0.06
C GLN A 48 -8.81 -11.00 -1.27
N ARG A 49 -9.27 -12.07 -1.90
CA ARG A 49 -10.16 -11.95 -3.06
C ARG A 49 -11.55 -11.55 -2.60
N LYS A 50 -12.02 -10.38 -3.03
CA LYS A 50 -13.37 -9.88 -2.77
C LYS A 50 -14.14 -9.72 -4.08
N LEU A 51 -15.45 -9.95 -4.04
CA LEU A 51 -16.34 -9.58 -5.13
C LEU A 51 -16.63 -8.09 -5.01
N VAL A 52 -16.31 -7.33 -6.05
CA VAL A 52 -16.48 -5.88 -6.09
C VAL A 52 -17.17 -5.45 -7.38
N THR A 53 -17.82 -4.29 -7.33
CA THR A 53 -18.27 -3.57 -8.53
C THR A 53 -17.28 -2.45 -8.82
N MET A 54 -16.89 -2.31 -10.08
CA MET A 54 -15.97 -1.26 -10.54
C MET A 54 -16.66 -0.34 -11.53
N LEU A 55 -16.46 0.97 -11.36
CA LEU A 55 -16.82 2.01 -12.32
C LEU A 55 -15.53 2.63 -12.87
N CYS A 56 -15.40 2.75 -14.19
CA CYS A 56 -14.52 3.74 -14.82
C CYS A 56 -15.40 4.67 -15.65
N ALA A 57 -15.15 5.97 -15.50
CA ALA A 57 -15.78 7.02 -16.28
C ALA A 57 -14.68 7.95 -16.77
N ASP A 58 -14.77 8.35 -18.04
CA ASP A 58 -13.74 9.09 -18.78
C ASP A 58 -14.35 10.33 -19.45
N VAL A 59 -13.57 11.39 -19.62
CA VAL A 59 -14.07 12.65 -20.18
C VAL A 59 -14.13 12.57 -21.70
N SER A 60 -15.35 12.60 -22.23
CA SER A 60 -15.55 12.60 -23.69
C SER A 60 -14.91 13.82 -24.35
N GLY A 61 -13.99 13.59 -25.29
CA GLY A 61 -13.32 14.65 -26.03
C GLY A 61 -12.17 15.32 -25.27
N PHE A 62 -11.64 14.70 -24.21
CA PHE A 62 -10.55 15.26 -23.42
C PHE A 62 -9.26 15.54 -24.23
N THR A 63 -8.85 14.60 -25.09
CA THR A 63 -7.60 14.76 -25.88
C THR A 63 -7.60 16.01 -26.76
N PRO A 64 -8.57 16.22 -27.67
CA PRO A 64 -8.56 17.43 -28.49
C PRO A 64 -8.76 18.72 -27.66
N MET A 65 -9.46 18.65 -26.53
CA MET A 65 -9.60 19.78 -25.62
C MET A 65 -8.26 20.17 -24.99
N SER A 66 -7.57 19.20 -24.38
CA SER A 66 -6.32 19.42 -23.65
C SER A 66 -5.15 19.82 -24.54
N GLU A 67 -5.16 19.46 -25.82
CA GLU A 67 -4.18 19.93 -26.81
C GLU A 67 -4.29 21.44 -27.11
N THR A 68 -5.44 22.06 -26.82
CA THR A 68 -5.71 23.47 -27.14
C THR A 68 -5.73 24.39 -25.93
N MET A 69 -5.78 23.83 -24.73
CA MET A 69 -5.83 24.57 -23.47
C MET A 69 -4.44 24.65 -22.83
N ASP A 70 -4.24 25.65 -21.97
CA ASP A 70 -3.04 25.66 -21.14
C ASP A 70 -3.09 24.53 -20.09
N ALA A 71 -1.93 23.99 -19.72
CA ALA A 71 -1.83 22.88 -18.78
C ALA A 71 -2.42 23.22 -17.40
N GLU A 72 -2.27 24.47 -16.94
CA GLU A 72 -2.86 24.92 -15.68
C GLU A 72 -4.39 24.92 -15.76
N GLU A 73 -4.96 25.39 -16.88
CA GLU A 73 -6.41 25.41 -17.11
C GLU A 73 -7.01 24.01 -17.17
N VAL A 74 -6.31 23.07 -17.83
CA VAL A 74 -6.73 21.65 -17.84
C VAL A 74 -6.71 21.08 -16.43
N SER A 75 -5.66 21.37 -15.65
CA SER A 75 -5.57 20.87 -14.28
C SER A 75 -6.70 21.41 -13.40
N ASP A 76 -6.98 22.71 -13.47
CA ASP A 76 -8.05 23.34 -12.71
C ASP A 76 -9.43 22.78 -13.07
N LEU A 77 -9.70 22.58 -14.37
CA LEU A 77 -10.94 21.97 -14.85
C LEU A 77 -11.09 20.54 -14.31
N MET A 78 -10.04 19.72 -14.41
CA MET A 78 -10.08 18.34 -13.94
C MET A 78 -10.25 18.27 -12.42
N ASN A 79 -9.56 19.12 -11.66
CA ASN A 79 -9.72 19.18 -10.20
C ASN A 79 -11.15 19.55 -9.78
N ALA A 80 -11.77 20.51 -10.47
CA ALA A 80 -13.17 20.88 -10.23
C ALA A 80 -14.16 19.76 -10.58
N LEU A 81 -13.87 18.96 -11.62
CA LEU A 81 -14.65 17.78 -11.98
C LEU A 81 -14.50 16.68 -10.92
N TRP A 82 -13.28 16.38 -10.49
CA TRP A 82 -12.99 15.38 -9.46
C TRP A 82 -13.66 15.71 -8.14
N GLN A 83 -13.66 16.97 -7.73
CA GLN A 83 -14.35 17.37 -6.51
C GLN A 83 -15.85 17.01 -6.53
N GLN A 84 -16.50 17.09 -7.69
CA GLN A 84 -17.92 16.73 -7.84
C GLN A 84 -18.12 15.23 -7.95
N LEU A 85 -17.32 14.54 -8.77
CA LEU A 85 -17.45 13.10 -8.98
C LEU A 85 -17.08 12.32 -7.72
N ASP A 86 -15.98 12.69 -7.05
CA ASP A 86 -15.53 12.04 -5.82
C ASP A 86 -16.56 12.19 -4.71
N ALA A 87 -17.16 13.37 -4.57
CA ALA A 87 -18.24 13.61 -3.62
C ALA A 87 -19.45 12.70 -3.89
N ALA A 88 -19.89 12.60 -5.16
CA ALA A 88 -21.00 11.73 -5.54
C ALA A 88 -20.68 10.25 -5.33
N ILE A 89 -19.47 9.80 -5.67
CA ILE A 89 -19.02 8.41 -5.47
C ILE A 89 -19.06 8.06 -3.99
N VAL A 90 -18.52 8.92 -3.13
CA VAL A 90 -18.49 8.71 -1.67
C VAL A 90 -19.90 8.74 -1.09
N GLU A 91 -20.76 9.67 -1.53
CA GLU A 91 -22.16 9.75 -1.10
C GLU A 91 -22.93 8.46 -1.40
N HIS A 92 -22.61 7.81 -2.53
CA HIS A 92 -23.19 6.52 -2.92
C HIS A 92 -22.41 5.30 -2.39
N GLY A 93 -21.54 5.47 -1.39
CA GLY A 93 -20.83 4.38 -0.71
C GLY A 93 -19.70 3.73 -1.50
N GLY A 94 -19.24 4.37 -2.58
CA GLY A 94 -18.07 3.96 -3.32
C GLY A 94 -16.79 4.52 -2.71
N ARG A 95 -15.64 3.94 -3.06
CA ARG A 95 -14.32 4.56 -2.84
C ARG A 95 -13.65 4.86 -4.16
N ILE A 96 -12.94 5.97 -4.21
CA ILE A 96 -12.05 6.29 -5.30
C ILE A 96 -10.83 5.37 -5.17
N ASP A 97 -10.54 4.61 -6.22
CA ASP A 97 -9.33 3.81 -6.31
C ASP A 97 -8.17 4.65 -6.86
N LYS A 98 -8.43 5.38 -7.96
CA LYS A 98 -7.47 6.30 -8.58
C LYS A 98 -8.11 7.17 -9.66
N HIS A 99 -7.46 8.30 -9.94
CA HIS A 99 -7.61 9.08 -11.16
C HIS A 99 -6.46 8.73 -12.12
N LEU A 100 -6.77 8.46 -13.39
CA LEU A 100 -5.84 8.05 -14.43
C LEU A 100 -6.05 8.94 -15.66
N GLY A 101 -5.27 10.01 -15.75
CA GLY A 101 -5.52 11.04 -16.77
C GLY A 101 -6.89 11.66 -16.54
N ASP A 102 -7.80 11.44 -17.48
CA ASP A 102 -9.19 11.88 -17.46
C ASP A 102 -10.22 10.80 -17.10
N CYS A 103 -9.79 9.57 -16.76
CA CYS A 103 -10.67 8.57 -16.13
C CYS A 103 -10.58 8.60 -14.60
N VAL A 104 -11.74 8.46 -13.94
CA VAL A 104 -11.84 8.07 -12.53
C VAL A 104 -12.21 6.61 -12.42
N VAL A 105 -11.51 5.88 -11.54
CA VAL A 105 -11.84 4.50 -11.17
C VAL A 105 -12.36 4.45 -9.75
N ALA A 106 -13.56 3.90 -9.56
CA ALA A 106 -14.20 3.73 -8.26
C ALA A 106 -14.64 2.28 -8.02
N LEU A 107 -14.70 1.89 -6.76
CA LEU A 107 -15.00 0.54 -6.31
C LEU A 107 -16.09 0.52 -5.23
N TRP A 108 -16.96 -0.49 -5.28
CA TRP A 108 -17.93 -0.84 -4.25
C TRP A 108 -17.78 -2.30 -3.83
N GLY A 109 -17.90 -2.57 -2.53
CA GLY A 109 -17.78 -3.92 -1.94
C GLY A 109 -16.46 -4.18 -1.22
#